data_AF-A6H555-F1
#
_entry.id   AF-A6H555-F1
#
_cell.length_a   1.000
_cell.length_b   1.000
_cell.length_c   1.000
_cell.angle_alpha   90.00
_cell.angle_beta   90.00
_cell.angle_gamma   90.00
#
_symmetry.space_group_name_H-M   'P 1'
#
loop_
_entity.id
_entity.type
_entity.pdbx_description
1 polymer ?
#
loop_
_entity_poly.entity_id
_entity_poly.type
_entity_poly.pdbx_seq_one_letter_code
_entity_poly.pdbx_strand_id
1 'polypeptide(L)'
;DHLHSGTVVGKLEGDREATLGWIDIMRDSFIKEDRSRGILLDQDWGAMPGVIPVASGGIHVWHMPALVNIFGDDSVLQFGGGTLGPPWGNAAGAAANRVAVEACTEARNQGREPEKEGKDILTTA
;
A
#
# COMPACT_ATOMS: atom_id res chain seq x y z
N ASP A 1 -13.12 11.15 -1.26
CA ASP A 1 -11.66 11.41 -1.21
C ASP A 1 -10.87 10.16 -0.88
N HIS A 2 -11.00 9.60 0.34
CA HIS A 2 -10.28 8.39 0.74
C HIS A 2 -11.24 7.25 1.13
N LEU A 3 -10.83 5.99 0.94
CA LEU A 3 -11.56 4.81 1.40
C LEU A 3 -10.59 3.68 1.82
N HIS A 4 -10.88 2.99 2.92
CA HIS A 4 -10.07 1.85 3.36
C HIS A 4 -10.24 0.66 2.41
N SER A 5 -9.12 0.07 1.99
CA SER A 5 -9.06 -0.94 0.92
C SER A 5 -8.37 -2.25 1.34
N GLY A 6 -8.11 -2.43 2.63
CA GLY A 6 -7.37 -3.58 3.16
C GLY A 6 -5.85 -3.39 3.11
N THR A 7 -5.11 -4.40 3.57
CA THR A 7 -3.63 -4.36 3.63
C THR A 7 -2.95 -5.54 2.95
N VAL A 8 -3.67 -6.63 2.68
CA VAL A 8 -3.16 -7.94 2.24
C VAL A 8 -2.26 -8.64 3.29
N VAL A 9 -1.30 -7.91 3.86
CA VAL A 9 -0.25 -8.42 4.75
C VAL A 9 -0.48 -8.09 6.24
N GLY A 10 -1.54 -7.34 6.55
CA GLY A 10 -1.84 -6.90 7.91
C GLY A 10 -2.69 -7.90 8.69
N LYS A 11 -3.37 -7.40 9.74
CA LYS A 11 -4.15 -8.23 10.67
C LYS A 11 -5.48 -8.73 10.07
N LEU A 12 -6.10 -7.92 9.22
CA LEU A 12 -7.41 -8.20 8.65
C LEU A 12 -7.25 -8.91 7.30
N GLU A 13 -8.22 -9.75 6.96
CA GLU A 13 -8.24 -10.48 5.70
C GLU A 13 -8.17 -9.55 4.48
N GLY A 14 -7.47 -10.01 3.44
CA GLY A 14 -7.42 -9.36 2.14
C GLY A 14 -6.69 -10.23 1.14
N ASP A 15 -7.44 -10.81 0.18
CA ASP A 15 -6.84 -11.50 -0.96
C ASP A 15 -6.13 -10.49 -1.87
N ARG A 16 -4.94 -10.85 -2.35
CA ARG A 16 -4.10 -9.91 -3.11
C ARG A 16 -4.71 -9.55 -4.46
N GLU A 17 -5.16 -10.53 -5.23
CA GLU A 17 -5.65 -10.28 -6.59
C GLU A 17 -6.96 -9.51 -6.58
N ALA A 18 -7.86 -9.88 -5.66
CA ALA A 18 -9.08 -9.12 -5.45
C ALA A 18 -8.78 -7.69 -4.97
N THR A 19 -7.78 -7.51 -4.09
CA THR A 19 -7.33 -6.18 -3.63
C THR A 19 -6.85 -5.28 -4.75
N LEU A 20 -6.01 -5.81 -5.64
CA LEU A 20 -5.59 -5.06 -6.83
C LEU A 20 -6.79 -4.70 -7.71
N GLY A 21 -7.74 -5.62 -7.89
CA GLY A 21 -8.97 -5.37 -8.66
C GLY A 21 -9.80 -4.20 -8.14
N TRP A 22 -10.11 -4.15 -6.84
CA TRP A 22 -10.89 -3.01 -6.32
C TRP A 22 -10.07 -1.72 -6.15
N ILE A 23 -8.73 -1.80 -6.01
CA ILE A 23 -7.87 -0.61 -6.10
C ILE A 23 -7.98 0.04 -7.47
N ASP A 24 -7.93 -0.76 -8.55
CA ASP A 24 -8.08 -0.28 -9.93
C ASP A 24 -9.48 0.36 -10.09
N ILE A 25 -10.54 -0.32 -9.61
CA ILE A 25 -11.92 0.21 -9.63
C ILE A 25 -12.04 1.56 -8.92
N MET A 26 -11.31 1.75 -7.81
CA MET A 26 -11.36 2.97 -7.01
C MET A 26 -10.65 4.16 -7.67
N ARG A 27 -9.61 3.91 -8.48
CA ARG A 27 -8.71 4.97 -8.99
C ARG A 27 -8.90 5.29 -10.47
N ASP A 28 -9.09 4.26 -11.28
CA ASP A 28 -8.97 4.38 -12.73
C ASP A 28 -10.29 4.81 -13.37
N SER A 29 -10.20 5.54 -14.47
CA SER A 29 -11.39 5.97 -15.22
C SER A 29 -12.10 4.82 -15.95
N PHE A 30 -11.35 3.79 -16.34
CA PHE A 30 -11.87 2.63 -17.05
C PHE A 30 -11.13 1.37 -16.61
N ILE A 31 -11.90 0.35 -16.23
CA ILE A 31 -11.39 -0.94 -15.75
C ILE A 31 -12.00 -2.03 -16.63
N LYS A 32 -11.14 -2.84 -17.23
CA LYS A 32 -11.57 -3.98 -18.07
C LYS A 32 -12.01 -5.15 -17.18
N GLU A 33 -12.96 -5.94 -17.66
CA GLU A 33 -13.28 -7.25 -17.07
C GLU A 33 -12.02 -8.09 -16.87
N ASP A 34 -11.86 -8.62 -15.66
CA ASP A 34 -10.78 -9.52 -15.27
C ASP A 34 -11.24 -10.40 -14.09
N ARG A 35 -11.71 -11.60 -14.42
CA ARG A 35 -12.13 -12.60 -13.42
C ARG A 35 -11.03 -13.08 -12.51
N SER A 36 -9.75 -12.98 -12.91
CA SER A 36 -8.64 -13.37 -12.04
C SER A 36 -8.51 -12.42 -10.84
N ARG A 37 -8.98 -11.18 -10.99
CA ARG A 37 -9.06 -10.14 -9.96
C ARG A 37 -10.47 -9.90 -9.43
N GLY A 38 -11.43 -10.75 -9.78
CA GLY A 38 -12.82 -10.64 -9.33
C GLY A 38 -13.65 -9.53 -10.01
N ILE A 39 -13.17 -8.97 -11.12
CA ILE A 39 -13.89 -7.94 -11.89
C ILE A 39 -14.75 -8.64 -12.95
N LEU A 40 -16.07 -8.64 -12.79
CA LEU A 40 -16.98 -9.40 -13.66
C LEU A 40 -17.43 -8.65 -14.92
N LEU A 41 -17.28 -7.32 -14.93
CA LEU A 41 -17.78 -6.43 -15.98
C LEU A 41 -16.76 -5.33 -16.24
N ASP A 42 -16.73 -4.83 -17.47
CA ASP A 42 -16.07 -3.56 -17.77
C ASP A 42 -16.76 -2.44 -16.96
N GLN A 43 -15.98 -1.57 -16.35
CA GLN A 43 -16.43 -0.42 -15.57
C GLN A 43 -15.85 0.87 -16.17
N ASP A 44 -16.73 1.80 -16.56
CA ASP A 44 -16.36 3.14 -17.04
C ASP A 44 -16.92 4.19 -16.07
N TRP A 45 -16.04 5.00 -15.49
CA TRP A 45 -16.37 6.09 -14.58
C TRP A 45 -16.39 7.46 -15.27
N GLY A 46 -16.02 7.53 -16.54
CA GLY A 46 -15.87 8.78 -17.29
C GLY A 46 -14.88 9.72 -16.62
N ALA A 47 -15.33 10.93 -16.28
CA ALA A 47 -14.50 11.95 -15.63
C ALA A 47 -14.70 12.00 -14.10
N MET A 48 -15.34 11.00 -13.50
CA MET A 48 -15.46 10.93 -12.04
C MET A 48 -14.05 10.87 -11.41
N PRO A 49 -13.73 11.73 -10.43
CA PRO A 49 -12.44 11.65 -9.74
C PRO A 49 -12.27 10.30 -9.01
N GLY A 50 -11.06 9.76 -9.05
CA GLY A 50 -10.70 8.57 -8.29
C GLY A 50 -10.68 8.81 -6.77
N VAL A 51 -10.62 7.71 -6.03
CA VAL A 51 -10.54 7.66 -4.57
C VAL A 51 -9.17 7.13 -4.15
N ILE A 52 -8.50 7.80 -3.20
CA ILE A 52 -7.23 7.32 -2.67
C ILE A 52 -7.48 6.13 -1.72
N PRO A 53 -6.99 4.92 -2.03
CA PRO A 53 -7.10 3.80 -1.12
C PRO A 53 -6.21 3.94 0.11
N VAL A 54 -6.75 3.49 1.24
CA VAL A 54 -6.10 3.54 2.53
C VAL A 54 -5.80 2.12 3.00
N ALA A 55 -4.51 1.79 3.09
CA ALA A 55 -4.03 0.56 3.70
C ALA A 55 -3.85 0.76 5.20
N SER A 56 -4.65 0.06 6.02
CA SER A 56 -4.66 0.21 7.47
C SER A 56 -5.02 -1.10 8.18
N GLY A 57 -4.37 -1.34 9.32
CA GLY A 57 -4.71 -2.45 10.23
C GLY A 57 -3.58 -3.46 10.41
N GLY A 58 -2.87 -3.38 11.55
CA GLY A 58 -1.84 -4.36 11.92
C GLY A 58 -0.57 -4.31 11.08
N ILE A 59 -0.25 -3.15 10.49
CA ILE A 59 0.97 -2.96 9.69
C ILE A 59 2.09 -2.24 10.46
N HIS A 60 3.35 -2.53 10.08
CA HIS A 60 4.59 -1.98 10.64
C HIS A 60 5.67 -1.88 9.55
N VAL A 61 6.85 -1.30 9.85
CA VAL A 61 7.92 -1.00 8.87
C VAL A 61 8.31 -2.16 7.94
N TRP A 62 8.32 -3.40 8.42
CA TRP A 62 8.65 -4.56 7.57
C TRP A 62 7.62 -4.87 6.47
N HIS A 63 6.41 -4.31 6.54
CA HIS A 63 5.42 -4.41 5.48
C HIS A 63 5.59 -3.31 4.41
N MET A 64 6.40 -2.27 4.67
CA MET A 64 6.54 -1.13 3.76
C MET A 64 6.90 -1.52 2.32
N PRO A 65 7.85 -2.45 2.06
CA PRO A 65 8.21 -2.81 0.70
C PRO A 65 7.05 -3.47 -0.07
N ALA A 66 6.27 -4.32 0.60
CA ALA A 66 5.08 -4.93 0.02
C ALA A 66 3.97 -3.89 -0.19
N LEU A 67 3.74 -2.99 0.77
CA LEU A 67 2.69 -1.95 0.67
C LEU A 67 2.98 -0.97 -0.47
N VAL A 68 4.23 -0.51 -0.62
CA VAL A 68 4.65 0.35 -1.74
C VAL A 68 4.47 -0.36 -3.08
N ASN A 69 4.73 -1.68 -3.13
CA ASN A 69 4.56 -2.46 -4.36
C ASN A 69 3.07 -2.71 -4.71
N ILE A 70 2.23 -2.97 -3.70
CA ILE A 70 0.80 -3.25 -3.90
C ILE A 70 0.02 -1.97 -4.23
N PHE A 71 0.25 -0.90 -3.47
CA PHE A 71 -0.59 0.29 -3.52
C PHE A 71 0.00 1.43 -4.37
N GLY A 72 1.31 1.47 -4.60
CA GLY A 72 1.94 2.58 -5.31
C GLY A 72 1.79 3.94 -4.60
N ASP A 73 2.05 5.02 -5.34
CA ASP A 73 2.19 6.37 -4.77
C ASP A 73 0.87 7.02 -4.37
N ASP A 74 -0.21 6.76 -5.13
CA ASP A 74 -1.55 7.28 -4.86
C ASP A 74 -2.26 6.46 -3.80
N SER A 75 -1.70 6.43 -2.59
CA SER A 75 -2.22 5.68 -1.45
C SER A 75 -1.92 6.34 -0.11
N VAL A 76 -2.67 5.93 0.92
CA VAL A 76 -2.36 6.27 2.32
C VAL A 76 -2.04 4.99 3.08
N LEU A 77 -0.85 4.95 3.69
CA LEU A 77 -0.43 3.84 4.56
C LEU A 77 -0.53 4.26 6.03
N GLN A 78 -1.43 3.62 6.79
CA GLN A 78 -1.74 4.02 8.16
C GLN A 78 -1.11 3.08 9.21
N PHE A 79 -0.20 3.65 9.99
CA PHE A 79 0.50 2.95 11.07
C PHE A 79 0.00 3.43 12.43
N GLY A 80 -1.05 2.80 12.96
CA GLY A 80 -1.54 3.08 14.32
C GLY A 80 -0.59 2.52 15.39
N GLY A 81 -0.72 1.23 15.71
CA GLY A 81 0.21 0.54 16.61
C GLY A 81 1.67 0.59 16.14
N GLY A 82 1.90 0.62 14.82
CA GLY A 82 3.24 0.77 14.22
C GLY A 82 3.90 2.14 14.44
N THR A 83 3.18 3.14 14.96
CA THR A 83 3.73 4.47 15.33
C THR A 83 3.73 4.67 16.84
N LEU A 84 2.69 4.20 17.53
CA LEU A 84 2.51 4.39 18.97
C LEU A 84 3.25 3.34 19.82
N GLY A 85 3.50 2.16 19.26
CA GLY A 85 4.16 1.03 19.94
C GLY A 85 5.70 1.02 20.00
N PRO A 86 6.46 1.71 19.12
CA PRO A 86 7.92 1.76 19.20
C PRO A 86 8.45 2.27 20.56
N PRO A 87 9.59 1.73 21.04
CA PRO A 87 10.09 1.96 22.41
C PRO A 87 10.52 3.39 22.70
N TRP A 88 10.74 4.20 21.66
CA TRP A 88 11.20 5.59 21.78
C TRP A 88 10.09 6.62 21.52
N GLY A 89 8.84 6.18 21.59
CA GLY A 89 7.66 7.04 21.51
C GLY A 89 7.28 7.46 20.08
N ASN A 90 6.19 8.23 20.00
CA ASN A 90 5.46 8.51 18.76
C ASN A 90 6.31 9.19 17.69
N ALA A 91 7.18 10.14 18.08
CA ALA A 91 8.02 10.86 17.13
C ALA A 91 9.03 9.94 16.45
N ALA A 92 9.68 9.05 17.22
CA ALA A 92 10.60 8.05 16.67
C ALA A 92 9.86 7.01 15.81
N GLY A 93 8.66 6.59 16.23
CA GLY A 93 7.83 5.69 15.42
C GLY A 93 7.40 6.31 14.09
N ALA A 94 7.01 7.58 14.09
CA ALA A 94 6.66 8.31 12.88
C ALA A 94 7.87 8.48 11.96
N ALA A 95 9.04 8.81 12.52
CA ALA A 95 10.29 8.90 11.77
C ALA A 95 10.68 7.56 11.15
N ALA A 96 10.56 6.45 11.88
CA ALA A 96 10.85 5.11 11.35
C ALA A 96 9.94 4.74 10.16
N ASN A 97 8.64 5.02 10.25
CA ASN A 97 7.72 4.79 9.13
C ASN A 97 8.03 5.70 7.94
N ARG A 98 8.42 6.96 8.19
CA ARG A 98 8.79 7.92 7.14
C ARG A 98 10.07 7.50 6.41
N VAL A 99 11.12 7.11 7.12
CA VAL A 99 12.37 6.62 6.53
C VAL A 99 12.11 5.36 5.70
N ALA A 100 11.33 4.42 6.24
CA ALA A 100 11.02 3.18 5.52
C ALA A 100 10.29 3.44 4.18
N VAL A 101 9.31 4.36 4.15
CA VAL A 101 8.59 4.64 2.89
C VAL A 101 9.50 5.33 1.87
N GLU A 102 10.31 6.30 2.30
CA GLU A 102 11.25 6.99 1.41
C GLU A 102 12.30 6.04 0.84
N ALA A 103 12.88 5.16 1.67
CA ALA A 103 13.84 4.16 1.22
C ALA A 103 13.24 3.16 0.22
N CYS A 104 12.02 2.68 0.47
CA CYS A 104 11.32 1.80 -0.47
C CYS A 104 10.98 2.51 -1.80
N THR A 105 10.53 3.76 -1.74
CA THR A 105 10.23 4.57 -2.93
C THR A 105 11.50 4.87 -3.72
N GLU A 106 12.59 5.26 -3.07
CA GLU A 106 13.88 5.48 -3.72
C GLU A 106 14.40 4.20 -4.40
N ALA A 107 14.40 3.08 -3.68
CA ALA A 107 14.83 1.79 -4.23
C ALA A 107 14.00 1.41 -5.47
N ARG A 108 12.68 1.53 -5.40
CA ARG A 108 11.77 1.29 -6.54
C ARG A 108 12.12 2.20 -7.72
N ASN A 109 12.35 3.48 -7.47
CA ASN A 109 12.66 4.47 -8.50
C ASN A 109 14.05 4.23 -9.12
N GLN A 110 14.96 3.57 -8.42
CA GLN A 110 16.26 3.11 -8.94
C GLN A 110 16.17 1.76 -9.68
N GLY A 111 14.97 1.21 -9.85
CA GLY A 111 14.73 -0.05 -10.57
C GLY A 111 14.96 -1.31 -9.74
N ARG A 112 15.10 -1.18 -8.41
CA ARG A 112 15.11 -2.33 -7.50
C ARG A 112 13.71 -2.92 -7.36
N GLU A 113 13.61 -4.13 -6.81
CA GLU A 113 12.34 -4.82 -6.55
C GLU A 113 12.03 -4.84 -5.04
N PRO A 114 11.34 -3.83 -4.46
CA PRO A 114 11.17 -3.70 -3.01
C PRO A 114 10.62 -4.94 -2.32
N GLU A 115 9.67 -5.65 -2.94
CA GLU A 115 9.08 -6.84 -2.32
C GLU A 115 10.06 -8.02 -2.23
N LYS A 116 11.05 -8.11 -3.12
CA LYS A 116 12.10 -9.15 -3.07
C LYS A 116 13.32 -8.72 -2.25
N GLU A 117 13.66 -7.44 -2.34
CA GLU A 117 14.87 -6.85 -1.73
C GLU A 117 14.59 -6.13 -0.40
N GLY A 118 13.36 -6.21 0.11
CA GLY A 118 12.87 -5.38 1.20
C GLY A 118 13.69 -5.45 2.49
N LYS A 119 14.25 -6.64 2.80
CA LYS A 119 15.14 -6.77 3.96
C LYS A 119 16.39 -5.90 3.81
N ASP A 120 17.04 -5.98 2.66
CA ASP A 120 18.27 -5.24 2.37
C ASP A 120 18.00 -3.74 2.36
N ILE A 121 16.94 -3.31 1.67
CA ILE A 121 16.50 -1.90 1.61
C ILE A 121 16.26 -1.35 3.01
N LEU A 122 15.50 -2.04 3.86
CA LEU A 122 15.16 -1.53 5.19
C LEU A 122 16.32 -1.56 6.18
N THR A 123 17.28 -2.49 6.03
CA THR A 123 18.46 -2.53 6.91
C THR A 123 19.55 -1.53 6.54
N THR A 124 19.48 -0.95 5.35
CA THR A 124 20.45 0.04 4.84
C THR A 124 19.94 1.48 4.88
N ALA A 125 18.66 1.67 5.23
CA ALA A 125 17.99 2.96 5.34
C ALA A 125 18.39 3.78 6.57
#